data_AF-A0A8S2URQ6-F1
#
_entry.id   AF-A0A8S2URQ6-F1
#
_cell.length_a   1.000
_cell.length_b   1.000
_cell.length_c   1.000
_cell.angle_alpha   90.00
_cell.angle_beta   90.00
_cell.angle_gamma   90.00
#
_symmetry.space_group_name_H-M   'P 1'
#
loop_
_entity.id
_entity.type
_entity.pdbx_description
1 polymer ?
#
loop_
_entity_poly.entity_id
_entity_poly.type
_entity_poly.pdbx_seq_one_letter_code
_entity_poly.pdbx_strand_id
1 'polypeptide(L)'
;NNINGLLNTRLPQTADEACKFVKAAEYYRKFIPKFSQIAEPLRKFVPTTRTQQKKGQNTLITLTNDELNAFDQLKQILTTDMVLRLPNNRFTFKVQTD
;
A
#
# COMPACT_ATOMS: atom_id res chain seq x y z
N ASN A 1 10.29 -7.41 -4.11
CA ASN A 1 9.62 -6.17 -3.66
C ASN A 1 9.93 -5.97 -2.18
N ASN A 2 10.61 -4.91 -1.77
CA ASN A 2 11.15 -4.77 -0.41
C ASN A 2 10.08 -4.16 0.53
N ILE A 3 9.40 -4.97 1.34
CA ILE A 3 8.35 -4.51 2.28
C ILE A 3 8.85 -3.43 3.24
N ASN A 4 10.15 -3.41 3.52
CA ASN A 4 10.80 -2.38 4.32
C ASN A 4 10.54 -0.95 3.82
N GLY A 5 10.30 -0.77 2.52
CA GLY A 5 9.90 0.52 1.96
C GLY A 5 8.53 0.99 2.47
N LEU A 6 7.56 0.07 2.61
CA LEU A 6 6.22 0.40 3.12
C LEU A 6 6.23 0.66 4.63
N LEU A 7 7.03 -0.11 5.38
CA LEU A 7 7.16 0.07 6.84
C LEU A 7 7.75 1.45 7.19
N ASN A 8 8.75 1.88 6.42
CA ASN A 8 9.40 3.19 6.60
C ASN A 8 8.70 4.33 5.84
N THR A 9 7.57 4.06 5.18
CA THR A 9 6.83 5.11 4.47
C THR A 9 6.29 6.12 5.48
N ARG A 10 6.64 7.38 5.25
CA ARG A 10 6.10 8.55 5.96
C ARG A 10 4.69 8.85 5.45
N LEU A 11 3.93 9.65 6.19
CA LEU A 11 2.62 10.12 5.74
C LEU A 11 2.76 10.79 4.37
N PRO A 12 1.96 10.37 3.37
CA PRO A 12 2.06 10.93 2.04
C PRO A 12 1.58 12.39 2.06
N GLN A 13 2.44 13.30 1.61
CA GLN A 13 2.09 14.72 1.49
C GLN A 13 1.51 15.03 0.10
N THR A 14 1.80 14.16 -0.86
CA THR A 14 1.35 14.29 -2.25
C THR A 14 0.45 13.13 -2.66
N ALA A 15 -0.43 13.38 -3.64
CA ALA A 15 -1.29 12.34 -4.20
C ALA A 15 -0.48 11.18 -4.84
N ASP A 16 0.70 11.47 -5.37
CA ASP A 16 1.59 10.46 -5.95
C ASP A 16 2.12 9.49 -4.90
N GLU A 17 2.57 10.00 -3.74
CA GLU A 17 3.01 9.17 -2.62
C GLU A 17 1.87 8.31 -2.08
N ALA A 18 0.67 8.88 -1.91
CA ALA A 18 -0.50 8.14 -1.47
C ALA A 18 -0.87 7.03 -2.47
N CYS A 19 -0.86 7.34 -3.76
CA CYS A 19 -1.10 6.38 -4.83
C CYS A 19 -0.07 5.24 -4.85
N LYS A 20 1.22 5.58 -4.74
CA LYS A 20 2.31 4.58 -4.66
C LYS A 20 2.12 3.66 -3.47
N PHE A 21 1.78 4.21 -2.30
CA PHE A 21 1.51 3.43 -1.10
C PHE A 21 0.32 2.48 -1.30
N VAL A 22 -0.82 2.98 -1.78
CA VAL A 22 -2.03 2.17 -1.99
C VAL A 22 -1.78 1.07 -3.01
N LYS A 23 -1.09 1.36 -4.13
CA LYS A 23 -0.74 0.34 -5.13
C LYS A 23 0.19 -0.73 -4.57
N ALA A 24 1.15 -0.33 -3.75
CA ALA A 24 2.04 -1.26 -3.09
C ALA A 24 1.31 -2.10 -2.03
N ALA A 25 0.39 -1.51 -1.27
CA ALA A 25 -0.47 -2.24 -0.34
C ALA A 25 -1.45 -3.18 -1.07
N GLU A 26 -1.93 -2.81 -2.26
CA GLU A 26 -2.79 -3.65 -3.10
C GLU A 26 -2.11 -4.96 -3.49
N TYR A 27 -0.80 -4.93 -3.76
CA TYR A 27 -0.01 -6.15 -4.02
C TYR A 27 -0.12 -7.15 -2.85
N TYR A 28 -0.25 -6.65 -1.63
CA TYR A 28 -0.41 -7.44 -0.40
C TYR A 28 -1.87 -7.58 0.05
N ARG A 29 -2.85 -7.18 -0.76
CA ARG A 29 -4.28 -7.22 -0.38
C ARG A 29 -4.78 -8.60 0.04
N LYS A 30 -4.12 -9.67 -0.41
CA LYS A 30 -4.42 -11.06 0.01
C LYS A 30 -4.22 -11.29 1.51
N PHE A 31 -3.36 -10.49 2.14
CA PHE A 31 -3.04 -10.56 3.56
C PHE A 31 -3.79 -9.50 4.37
N ILE A 32 -4.48 -8.56 3.70
CA ILE A 32 -5.19 -7.47 4.35
C ILE A 32 -6.68 -7.79 4.35
N PRO A 33 -7.27 -8.19 5.50
CA PRO A 33 -8.70 -8.45 5.56
C PRO A 33 -9.47 -7.17 5.27
N LYS A 34 -10.50 -7.29 4.41
CA LYS A 34 -11.36 -6.15 4.01
C LYS A 34 -10.58 -4.97 3.44
N PHE A 35 -9.47 -5.22 2.73
CA PHE A 35 -8.65 -4.17 2.09
C PHE A 35 -9.49 -3.12 1.36
N SER A 36 -10.47 -3.55 0.57
CA SER A 36 -11.32 -2.64 -0.19
C SER A 36 -12.01 -1.60 0.70
N GLN A 37 -12.52 -2.00 1.86
CA GLN A 37 -13.22 -1.13 2.81
C GLN A 37 -12.27 -0.13 3.48
N ILE A 38 -11.08 -0.58 3.87
CA ILE A 38 -10.06 0.26 4.50
C ILE A 38 -9.47 1.25 3.48
N ALA A 39 -9.26 0.80 2.24
CA ALA A 39 -8.66 1.62 1.18
C ALA A 39 -9.67 2.56 0.49
N GLU A 40 -10.98 2.44 0.72
CA GLU A 40 -12.00 3.33 0.13
C GLU A 40 -11.69 4.81 0.28
N PRO A 41 -11.41 5.35 1.49
CA PRO A 41 -11.09 6.76 1.65
C PRO A 41 -9.86 7.19 0.87
N LEU A 42 -8.82 6.33 0.84
CA LEU A 42 -7.57 6.60 0.13
C LEU A 42 -7.72 6.50 -1.39
N ARG A 43 -8.73 5.79 -1.87
CA ARG A 43 -8.99 5.57 -3.31
C ARG A 43 -9.29 6.88 -4.04
N LYS A 44 -9.78 7.91 -3.34
CA LYS A 44 -9.99 9.26 -3.87
C LYS A 44 -8.70 9.92 -4.36
N PHE A 45 -7.57 9.58 -3.74
CA PHE A 45 -6.25 10.10 -4.12
C PHE A 45 -5.54 9.24 -5.16
N VAL A 46 -6.08 8.05 -5.47
CA VAL A 46 -5.50 7.16 -6.49
C VAL A 46 -5.99 7.60 -7.87
N PRO A 47 -5.15 8.23 -8.70
CA PRO A 47 -5.54 8.59 -10.06
C PRO A 47 -5.88 7.32 -10.85
N THR A 48 -7.12 7.27 -11.33
CA THR A 48 -7.63 6.11 -12.10
C THR A 48 -7.22 6.21 -13.58
N THR A 49 -6.96 7.43 -14.08
CA THR A 49 -6.60 7.67 -15.47
C THR A 49 -5.18 8.22 -15.62
N ARG A 50 -4.53 7.96 -16.77
CA ARG A 50 -3.20 8.52 -17.09
C ARG A 50 -3.17 10.05 -17.08
N THR A 51 -4.30 10.69 -17.42
CA THR A 51 -4.45 12.15 -17.39
C THR A 51 -4.46 12.68 -15.96
N GLN A 52 -5.15 12.00 -15.04
CA GLN A 52 -5.13 12.35 -13.61
C GLN A 52 -3.76 12.08 -12.97
N GLN A 53 -3.05 11.04 -13.39
CA GLN A 53 -1.68 10.78 -12.91
C GLN A 53 -0.72 11.93 -13.21
N LYS A 54 -0.73 12.46 -14.44
CA LYS A 54 0.14 13.58 -14.82
C LYS A 54 -0.22 14.87 -14.07
N LYS A 55 -1.49 15.10 -13.78
CA LYS A 55 -1.98 16.32 -13.10
C LYS A 55 -1.78 16.25 -11.58
N GLY A 56 -1.89 15.05 -10.99
CA GLY A 56 -1.84 14.80 -9.55
C GLY A 56 -0.45 14.60 -8.95
N GLN A 57 0.60 14.48 -9.78
CA GLN A 57 1.94 14.09 -9.32
C GLN A 57 2.54 15.01 -8.25
N ASN A 58 2.31 16.32 -8.36
CA ASN A 58 2.78 17.33 -7.40
C ASN A 58 1.63 18.00 -6.64
N THR A 59 0.43 17.41 -6.65
CA THR A 59 -0.69 17.97 -5.89
C THR A 59 -0.51 17.62 -4.42
N LEU A 60 -0.37 18.66 -3.59
CA LEU A 60 -0.44 18.52 -2.15
C LEU A 60 -1.84 18.04 -1.76
N ILE A 61 -1.90 16.97 -0.97
CA ILE A 61 -3.16 16.42 -0.49
C ILE A 61 -3.31 16.74 0.99
N THR A 62 -4.54 17.05 1.39
CA THR A 62 -4.89 17.18 2.82
C THR A 62 -5.58 15.89 3.22
N LEU A 63 -4.89 15.07 4.01
CA LEU A 63 -5.48 13.88 4.61
C LEU A 63 -6.34 14.32 5.81
N THR A 64 -7.60 13.97 5.77
CA THR A 64 -8.53 14.05 6.89
C THR A 64 -8.31 12.87 7.85
N ASN A 65 -8.93 12.93 9.03
CA ASN A 65 -8.83 11.86 10.04
C ASN A 65 -9.18 10.47 9.51
N ASP A 66 -10.15 10.35 8.60
CA ASP A 66 -10.58 9.06 8.06
C ASP A 66 -9.49 8.42 7.19
N GLU A 67 -8.83 9.24 6.36
CA GLU A 67 -7.77 8.81 5.46
C GLU A 67 -6.48 8.50 6.22
N LEU A 68 -6.20 9.26 7.29
CA LEU A 68 -5.12 8.97 8.22
C LEU A 68 -5.35 7.65 8.95
N ASN A 69 -6.56 7.40 9.43
CA ASN A 69 -6.92 6.16 10.11
C ASN A 69 -6.80 4.95 9.16
N ALA A 70 -7.29 5.08 7.93
CA ALA A 70 -7.13 4.07 6.89
C ALA A 70 -5.65 3.78 6.59
N PHE A 71 -4.82 4.81 6.48
CA PHE A 71 -3.38 4.66 6.24
C PHE A 71 -2.70 3.93 7.41
N ASP A 72 -3.00 4.34 8.65
CA ASP A 72 -2.44 3.71 9.85
C ASP A 72 -2.89 2.26 9.96
N GLN A 73 -4.17 1.95 9.74
CA GLN A 73 -4.67 0.57 9.73
C GLN A 73 -3.96 -0.30 8.70
N LEU A 74 -3.79 0.18 7.45
CA LEU A 74 -3.04 -0.56 6.44
C LEU A 74 -1.60 -0.80 6.87
N LYS A 75 -0.96 0.21 7.47
CA LYS A 75 0.41 0.10 7.97
C LYS A 75 0.51 -0.88 9.13
N GLN A 76 -0.41 -0.86 10.08
CA GLN A 76 -0.49 -1.80 11.19
C GLN A 76 -0.65 -3.23 10.68
N ILE A 77 -1.62 -3.48 9.79
CA ILE A 77 -1.85 -4.82 9.23
C ILE A 77 -0.62 -5.33 8.47
N LEU A 78 -0.01 -4.48 7.64
CA LEU A 78 1.22 -4.85 6.91
C LEU A 78 2.39 -5.10 7.86
N THR A 79 2.48 -4.39 8.97
CA THR A 79 3.56 -4.58 9.96
C THR A 79 3.32 -5.82 10.81
N THR A 80 2.09 -6.05 11.27
CA THR A 80 1.74 -7.16 12.15
C THR A 80 1.59 -8.46 11.36
N ASP A 81 0.66 -8.54 10.41
CA ASP A 81 0.33 -9.80 9.73
C ASP A 81 1.47 -10.28 8.82
N MET A 82 2.16 -9.35 8.13
CA MET A 82 3.18 -9.74 7.17
C MET A 82 4.55 -10.05 7.80
N VAL A 83 4.92 -9.41 8.92
CA VAL A 83 6.11 -9.85 9.69
C VAL A 83 5.91 -11.26 10.24
N LEU A 84 4.68 -11.60 10.63
CA LEU A 84 4.30 -12.93 11.09
C LEU A 84 4.21 -13.97 9.96
N ARG A 85 3.84 -13.57 8.74
CA ARG A 85 3.64 -14.46 7.57
C ARG A 85 4.77 -14.47 6.55
N LEU A 86 5.84 -13.68 6.72
CA LEU A 86 7.02 -13.75 5.87
C LEU A 86 7.41 -15.23 5.77
N PRO A 87 7.27 -15.87 4.59
CA PRO A 87 7.77 -17.21 4.43
C PRO A 87 9.25 -17.08 4.70
N ASN A 88 9.73 -17.78 5.71
CA ASN A 88 11.15 -17.81 6.03
C ASN A 88 11.85 -18.18 4.71
N ASN A 89 12.50 -17.23 4.05
CA ASN A 89 13.04 -17.33 2.67
C ASN A 89 14.28 -18.24 2.62
N ARG A 90 14.33 -19.22 3.53
CA ARG A 90 15.32 -20.29 3.66
C ARG A 90 14.88 -21.58 2.95
N PHE A 91 13.76 -21.59 2.25
CA PHE A 91 13.40 -22.72 1.41
C PHE A 91 13.67 -22.38 -0.05
N THR A 92 14.65 -23.09 -0.60
CA THR A 92 15.02 -23.06 -2.02
C THR A 92 13.80 -23.49 -2.84
N PHE A 93 13.26 -22.59 -3.65
CA PHE A 93 12.23 -22.97 -4.62
C PHE A 93 12.88 -23.86 -5.69
N LYS A 94 12.65 -25.17 -5.61
CA LYS A 94 13.08 -26.11 -6.64
C LYS A 94 12.03 -26.07 -7.76
N VAL A 95 12.36 -25.40 -8.85
CA VAL A 95 11.57 -25.45 -10.08
C VAL A 95 11.92 -26.76 -10.78
N GLN A 96 10.95 -27.67 -10.92
CA GLN A 96 11.02 -28.78 -11.86
C GLN A 96 10.06 -28.49 -13.01
N THR A 97 10.59 -28.52 -14.22
CA THR A 97 9.82 -28.54 -15.47
C THR A 97 10.13 -29.90 -16.11
N ASP A 98 9.09 -30.63 -16.51
CA ASP A 98 9.21 -31.88 -17.30
C ASP A 98 9.55 -31.55 -18.77
#